data_AF-A0A8K0K4P5-F1
#
_entry.id   AF-A0A8K0K4P5-F1
#
_cell.length_a   1.000
_cell.length_b   1.000
_cell.length_c   1.000
_cell.angle_alpha   90.00
_cell.angle_beta   90.00
_cell.angle_gamma   90.00
#
_symmetry.space_group_name_H-M   'P 1'
#
loop_
_entity.id
_entity.type
_entity.pdbx_description
1 polymer ?
#
loop_
_entity_poly.entity_id
_entity_poly.type
_entity_poly.pdbx_seq_one_letter_code
_entity_poly.pdbx_strand_id
1 'polypeptide(L)'
;VIKEKLFSKPCQNQGYVLDGYPETYDQAKNLFCINIDESENEKEDEEEEDEEEEEEEEDDEAPLPFVVDKRIIPDHVFNLNADDAILLYRGKNIPPEREMDNQYNEESLKKSIFDFRVRNSDVSTVMNFFLEVDKYPIDISVNNDERPFLEKSFRKILKLVGKPRNFEKDDGNISKEEEALILLQKEELLQERMKELYEEKLNRRAKLEE
;
A
#
# COMPACT_ATOMS: atom_id res chain seq x y z
N VAL A 1 9.17 -4.44 8.79
CA VAL A 1 7.88 -5.16 8.81
C VAL A 1 6.77 -4.50 7.99
N ILE A 2 6.15 -3.37 8.40
CA ILE A 2 5.06 -2.77 7.58
C ILE A 2 5.60 -2.27 6.24
N LYS A 3 6.71 -1.51 6.25
CA LYS A 3 7.40 -1.03 5.04
C LYS A 3 7.74 -2.18 4.07
N GLU A 4 8.37 -3.25 4.58
CA GLU A 4 8.66 -4.47 3.81
C GLU A 4 7.40 -5.13 3.21
N LYS A 5 6.27 -5.11 3.93
CA LYS A 5 5.02 -5.67 3.43
C LYS A 5 4.43 -4.80 2.31
N LEU A 6 4.57 -3.48 2.39
CA LEU A 6 4.17 -2.58 1.31
C LEU A 6 4.95 -2.85 0.02
N PHE A 7 6.25 -3.17 0.13
CA PHE A 7 7.07 -3.58 -1.03
C PHE A 7 6.81 -5.01 -1.51
N SER A 8 6.01 -5.81 -0.79
CA SER A 8 5.73 -7.17 -1.24
C SER A 8 4.86 -7.16 -2.50
N LYS A 9 5.10 -8.12 -3.40
CA LYS A 9 4.33 -8.28 -4.65
C LYS A 9 2.81 -8.24 -4.46
N PRO A 10 2.22 -8.85 -3.40
CA PRO A 10 0.78 -8.73 -3.17
C PRO A 10 0.31 -7.28 -2.99
N CYS A 11 1.03 -6.46 -2.23
CA CYS A 11 0.65 -5.06 -2.01
C CYS A 11 0.89 -4.19 -3.24
N GLN A 12 2.00 -4.41 -3.94
CA GLN A 12 2.31 -3.69 -5.18
C GLN A 12 1.33 -4.04 -6.31
N ASN A 13 0.87 -5.29 -6.40
CA ASN A 13 0.00 -5.76 -7.48
C ASN A 13 -1.50 -5.75 -7.14
N GLN A 14 -1.91 -5.59 -5.88
CA GLN A 14 -3.34 -5.61 -5.52
C GLN A 14 -3.77 -4.36 -4.76
N GLY A 15 -2.82 -3.48 -4.45
CA GLY A 15 -3.02 -2.38 -3.53
C GLY A 15 -3.06 -2.86 -2.07
N TYR A 16 -3.26 -1.90 -1.19
CA TYR A 16 -3.30 -2.13 0.25
C TYR A 16 -4.26 -1.12 0.90
N VAL A 17 -4.72 -1.47 2.10
CA VAL A 17 -5.43 -0.54 2.99
C VAL A 17 -4.68 -0.54 4.30
N LEU A 18 -4.18 0.63 4.69
CA LEU A 18 -3.60 0.83 6.01
C LEU A 18 -4.71 1.29 6.96
N ASP A 19 -4.89 0.53 8.04
CA ASP A 19 -5.85 0.83 9.11
C ASP A 19 -5.12 0.76 10.46
N GLY A 20 -5.28 1.80 11.28
CA GLY A 20 -4.63 1.93 12.58
C GLY A 20 -3.14 2.28 12.58
N TYR A 21 -2.49 2.44 11.42
CA TYR A 21 -1.10 2.90 11.31
C TYR A 21 -0.89 3.61 9.96
N PRO A 22 -0.12 4.71 9.87
CA PRO A 22 0.61 5.42 10.94
C PRO A 22 -0.30 6.27 11.85
N GLU A 23 0.11 6.45 13.11
CA GLU A 23 -0.61 7.27 14.10
C GLU A 23 0.05 8.64 14.36
N THR A 24 1.33 8.82 14.01
CA THR A 24 2.06 10.07 14.21
C THR A 24 2.78 10.51 12.94
N TYR A 25 3.08 11.82 12.86
CA TYR A 25 3.84 12.39 11.75
C TYR A 25 5.18 11.65 11.55
N ASP A 26 5.94 11.41 12.61
CA ASP A 26 7.23 10.71 12.52
C ASP A 26 7.09 9.27 12.01
N GLN A 27 6.00 8.58 12.37
CA GLN A 27 5.73 7.24 11.85
C GLN A 27 5.41 7.28 10.36
N ALA A 28 4.62 8.25 9.90
CA ALA A 28 4.31 8.43 8.49
C ALA A 28 5.57 8.76 7.69
N LYS A 29 6.40 9.70 8.20
CA LYS A 29 7.69 10.05 7.60
C LYS A 29 8.61 8.84 7.49
N ASN A 30 8.79 8.08 8.56
CA ASN A 30 9.63 6.88 8.54
C ASN A 30 9.10 5.77 7.61
N LEU A 31 7.78 5.71 7.41
CA LEU A 31 7.16 4.69 6.57
C LEU A 31 7.31 5.01 5.08
N PHE A 32 7.00 6.26 4.69
CA PHE A 32 6.87 6.66 3.30
C PHE A 32 8.07 7.43 2.75
N CYS A 33 9.02 7.86 3.58
CA CYS A 33 10.22 8.54 3.09
C CYS A 33 11.39 7.57 2.89
N ILE A 34 12.25 7.94 1.94
CA ILE A 34 13.51 7.28 1.61
C ILE A 34 14.65 8.06 2.27
N ASN A 35 15.72 7.37 2.67
CA ASN A 35 16.95 8.07 3.08
C ASN A 35 17.69 8.58 1.84
N ILE A 36 18.30 9.76 1.90
CA ILE A 36 18.95 10.40 0.73
C ILE A 36 19.99 9.46 0.07
N ASP A 37 20.68 8.63 0.85
CA ASP A 37 21.66 7.65 0.35
C ASP A 37 21.04 6.51 -0.48
N GLU A 38 19.74 6.19 -0.29
CA GLU A 38 19.01 5.20 -1.11
C GLU A 38 18.48 5.83 -2.41
N SER A 39 18.26 7.15 -2.43
CA SER A 39 17.79 7.87 -3.64
C SER A 39 18.84 7.98 -4.75
N GLU A 40 20.14 7.90 -4.40
CA GLU A 40 21.21 7.89 -5.39
C GLU A 40 21.36 6.52 -6.09
N ASN A 41 21.06 5.42 -5.40
CA ASN A 41 21.08 4.07 -6.01
C ASN A 41 19.87 3.82 -6.93
N GLU A 42 18.70 4.40 -6.63
CA GLU A 42 17.50 4.22 -7.47
C GLU A 42 17.60 4.92 -8.83
N LYS A 43 18.43 5.97 -8.94
CA LYS A 43 18.75 6.59 -10.24
C LYS A 43 19.62 5.69 -11.13
N GLU A 44 20.38 4.76 -10.55
CA GLU A 44 21.22 3.83 -11.33
C GLU A 44 20.43 2.63 -11.87
N ASP A 45 19.31 2.26 -11.24
CA ASP A 45 18.45 1.14 -11.68
C ASP A 45 17.36 1.55 -12.69
N GLU A 46 17.07 2.84 -12.85
CA GLU A 46 16.10 3.38 -13.83
C GLU A 46 16.72 3.69 -15.21
N GLU A 47 18.03 3.55 -15.42
CA GLU A 47 18.70 3.88 -16.70
C GLU A 47 18.56 2.82 -17.82
N GLU A 48 17.89 1.67 -17.62
CA GLU A 48 17.80 0.61 -18.65
C GLU A 48 16.40 0.25 -19.20
N GLU A 49 15.28 0.80 -18.73
CA GLU A 49 13.97 0.51 -19.32
C GLU A 49 13.11 1.77 -19.53
N ASP A 50 13.01 2.16 -20.81
CA ASP A 50 12.10 3.12 -21.45
C ASP A 50 12.39 4.64 -21.29
N GLU A 51 12.98 5.21 -22.35
CA GLU A 51 13.01 6.65 -22.67
C GLU A 51 11.60 7.20 -22.94
N GLU A 52 10.74 7.29 -21.92
CA GLU A 52 9.68 8.28 -21.89
C GLU A 52 10.08 9.34 -20.85
N GLU A 53 10.73 10.39 -21.34
CA GLU A 53 10.93 11.66 -20.61
C GLU A 53 9.55 12.16 -20.16
N GLU A 54 9.09 11.75 -18.98
CA GLU A 54 8.06 12.51 -18.26
C GLU A 54 8.71 13.84 -17.91
N GLU A 55 8.32 14.89 -18.64
CA GLU A 55 8.66 16.27 -18.35
C GLU A 55 8.43 16.52 -16.85
N GLU A 56 9.51 16.57 -16.06
CA GLU A 56 9.45 17.08 -14.70
C GLU A 56 8.99 18.54 -14.84
N GLU A 57 7.69 18.78 -14.61
CA GLU A 57 7.19 20.13 -14.38
C GLU A 57 8.00 20.66 -13.18
N GLU A 58 8.94 21.57 -13.45
CA GLU A 58 9.66 22.35 -12.44
C GLU A 58 8.61 23.19 -11.68
N ASP A 59 7.93 22.57 -10.72
CA ASP A 59 7.13 23.28 -9.74
C ASP A 59 8.10 24.10 -8.88
N ASP A 60 7.89 25.42 -8.86
CA ASP A 60 8.63 26.45 -8.10
C ASP A 60 8.57 26.25 -6.55
N GLU A 61 8.20 25.06 -6.08
CA GLU A 61 8.05 24.73 -4.67
C GLU A 61 9.38 24.32 -4.05
N ALA A 62 9.66 24.89 -2.87
CA ALA A 62 10.89 24.60 -2.15
C ALA A 62 11.02 23.08 -1.93
N PRO A 63 12.15 22.45 -2.31
CA PRO A 63 12.33 21.01 -2.17
C PRO A 63 12.01 20.57 -0.75
N LEU A 64 11.12 19.59 -0.61
CA LEU A 64 10.80 19.00 0.70
C LEU A 64 12.10 18.54 1.36
N PRO A 65 12.21 18.61 2.71
CA PRO A 65 13.42 18.19 3.42
C PRO A 65 13.61 16.65 3.44
N PHE A 66 12.83 15.91 2.64
CA PHE A 66 12.84 14.46 2.54
C PHE A 66 12.30 14.02 1.17
N VAL A 67 12.74 12.84 0.71
CA VAL A 67 12.25 12.21 -0.53
C VAL A 67 11.15 11.20 -0.17
N VAL A 68 10.04 11.24 -0.89
CA VAL A 68 8.90 10.34 -0.69
C VAL A 68 8.98 9.17 -1.66
N ASP A 69 8.76 7.96 -1.17
CA ASP A 69 8.71 6.76 -2.00
C ASP A 69 7.35 6.64 -2.70
N LYS A 70 7.34 6.96 -3.99
CA LYS A 70 6.13 6.93 -4.83
C LYS A 70 5.52 5.52 -4.95
N ARG A 71 6.27 4.44 -4.72
CA ARG A 71 5.79 3.04 -4.85
C ARG A 71 4.92 2.59 -3.68
N ILE A 72 5.04 3.25 -2.52
CA ILE A 72 4.36 2.86 -1.28
C ILE A 72 3.51 3.98 -0.69
N ILE A 73 3.49 5.17 -1.29
CA ILE A 73 2.61 6.26 -0.89
C ILE A 73 1.17 5.94 -1.32
N PRO A 74 0.15 6.13 -0.45
CA PRO A 74 -1.22 5.82 -0.82
C PRO A 74 -1.79 6.83 -1.82
N ASP A 75 -2.62 6.34 -2.75
CA ASP A 75 -3.36 7.18 -3.70
C ASP A 75 -4.46 8.02 -3.04
N HIS A 76 -5.08 7.45 -2.00
CA HIS A 76 -6.21 8.06 -1.32
C HIS A 76 -6.03 8.00 0.20
N VAL A 77 -6.26 9.12 0.85
CA VAL A 77 -6.29 9.25 2.30
C VAL A 77 -7.71 9.63 2.70
N PHE A 78 -8.37 8.81 3.53
CA PHE A 78 -9.74 9.06 4.00
C PHE A 78 -9.75 9.36 5.49
N ASN A 79 -10.27 10.53 5.85
CA ASN A 79 -10.45 10.93 7.24
C ASN A 79 -11.91 10.75 7.68
N LEU A 80 -12.16 9.80 8.58
CA LEU A 80 -13.51 9.50 9.07
C LEU A 80 -13.81 10.33 10.32
N ASN A 81 -14.59 11.39 10.16
CA ASN A 81 -14.95 12.28 11.25
C ASN A 81 -16.27 11.86 11.89
N ALA A 82 -16.29 11.73 13.21
CA ALA A 82 -17.50 11.48 13.98
C ALA A 82 -17.50 12.24 15.31
N ASP A 83 -18.70 12.51 15.82
CA ASP A 83 -18.90 13.10 17.13
C ASP A 83 -18.70 12.05 18.22
N ASP A 84 -18.14 12.48 19.36
CA ASP A 84 -17.82 11.59 20.48
C ASP A 84 -19.07 10.87 21.02
N ALA A 85 -20.24 11.52 20.99
CA ALA A 85 -21.51 10.92 21.38
C ALA A 85 -21.86 9.69 20.51
N ILE A 86 -21.58 9.74 19.22
CA ILE A 86 -21.86 8.66 18.27
C ILE A 86 -20.84 7.53 18.43
N LEU A 87 -19.57 7.87 18.63
CA LEU A 87 -18.51 6.90 18.90
C LEU A 87 -18.81 6.09 20.18
N LEU A 88 -19.20 6.77 21.26
CA LEU A 88 -19.60 6.13 22.51
C LEU A 88 -20.86 5.29 22.36
N TYR A 89 -21.88 5.77 21.63
CA TYR A 89 -23.09 5.00 21.37
C TYR A 89 -22.79 3.72 20.58
N ARG A 90 -21.94 3.81 19.54
CA ARG A 90 -21.58 2.66 18.73
C ARG A 90 -20.74 1.66 19.51
N GLY A 91 -19.76 2.13 20.29
CA GLY A 91 -18.93 1.27 21.14
C GLY A 91 -19.74 0.43 22.13
N LYS A 92 -20.79 1.03 22.72
CA LYS A 92 -21.73 0.32 23.62
C LYS A 92 -22.60 -0.72 22.93
N ASN A 93 -22.82 -0.60 21.63
CA ASN A 93 -23.71 -1.46 20.84
C ASN A 93 -22.94 -2.40 19.90
N ILE A 94 -21.66 -2.64 20.17
CA ILE A 94 -20.87 -3.62 19.42
C ILE A 94 -21.41 -5.03 19.72
N PRO A 95 -21.66 -5.87 18.71
CA PRO A 95 -22.07 -7.25 18.94
C PRO A 95 -20.98 -8.01 19.72
N PRO A 96 -21.35 -8.91 20.66
CA PRO A 96 -20.39 -9.63 21.49
C PRO A 96 -19.41 -10.51 20.70
N GLU A 97 -19.79 -10.94 19.49
CA GLU A 97 -18.90 -11.65 18.55
C GLU A 97 -17.69 -10.81 18.10
N ARG A 98 -17.79 -9.47 18.20
CA ARG A 98 -16.76 -8.51 17.84
C ARG A 98 -16.13 -7.82 19.05
N GLU A 99 -16.54 -8.17 20.26
CA GLU A 99 -15.89 -7.69 21.47
C GLU A 99 -14.51 -8.34 21.59
N MET A 100 -13.51 -7.70 21.00
CA MET A 100 -12.11 -8.07 21.23
C MET A 100 -11.73 -7.65 22.66
N ASP A 101 -11.60 -8.64 23.54
CA ASP A 101 -10.94 -8.57 24.85
C ASP A 101 -11.14 -7.26 25.63
N ASN A 102 -12.38 -6.94 26.01
CA ASN A 102 -12.72 -5.81 26.91
C ASN A 102 -12.22 -4.41 26.48
N GLN A 103 -11.78 -4.21 25.23
CA GLN A 103 -11.31 -2.90 24.74
C GLN A 103 -12.44 -1.86 24.65
N TYR A 104 -13.69 -2.32 24.58
CA TYR A 104 -14.88 -1.47 24.44
C TYR A 104 -15.57 -1.12 25.75
N ASN A 105 -14.89 -1.27 26.90
CA ASN A 105 -15.38 -0.69 28.15
C ASN A 105 -15.54 0.83 27.98
N GLU A 106 -16.62 1.40 28.54
CA GLU A 106 -16.97 2.81 28.36
C GLU A 106 -15.84 3.75 28.80
N GLU A 107 -15.15 3.44 29.90
CA GLU A 107 -14.01 4.23 30.38
C GLU A 107 -12.81 4.15 29.44
N SER A 108 -12.47 2.95 28.96
CA SER A 108 -11.38 2.72 28.01
C SER A 108 -11.64 3.42 26.68
N LEU A 109 -12.88 3.39 26.20
CA LEU A 109 -13.28 4.05 24.96
C LEU A 109 -13.21 5.58 25.10
N LYS A 110 -13.72 6.15 26.20
CA LYS A 110 -13.59 7.60 26.47
C LYS A 110 -12.15 8.03 26.51
N LYS A 111 -11.28 7.26 27.19
CA LYS A 111 -9.85 7.54 27.23
C LYS A 111 -9.22 7.47 25.85
N SER A 112 -9.52 6.45 25.06
CA SER A 112 -8.98 6.28 23.71
C SER A 112 -9.41 7.42 22.77
N ILE A 113 -10.67 7.84 22.85
CA ILE A 113 -11.17 9.02 22.10
C ILE A 113 -10.40 10.28 22.53
N PHE A 114 -10.25 10.51 23.82
CA PHE A 114 -9.50 11.66 24.33
C PHE A 114 -8.04 11.67 23.85
N ASP A 115 -7.34 10.55 24.01
CA ASP A 115 -5.94 10.39 23.59
C ASP A 115 -5.80 10.61 22.08
N PHE A 116 -6.75 10.14 21.28
CA PHE A 116 -6.81 10.39 19.84
C PHE A 116 -6.97 11.89 19.52
N ARG A 117 -7.90 12.59 20.18
CA ARG A 117 -8.14 14.03 19.96
C ARG A 117 -6.93 14.88 20.33
N VAL A 118 -6.29 14.59 21.46
CA VAL A 118 -5.08 15.28 21.91
C VAL A 118 -3.97 15.10 20.88
N ARG A 119 -3.70 13.86 20.45
CA ARG A 119 -2.64 13.56 19.49
C ARG A 119 -2.86 14.21 18.13
N ASN A 120 -4.12 14.34 17.70
CA ASN A 120 -4.49 14.95 16.43
C ASN A 120 -4.85 16.44 16.54
N SER A 121 -4.58 17.08 17.68
CA SER A 121 -4.76 18.53 17.86
C SER A 121 -3.51 19.36 17.59
N ASP A 122 -2.35 18.71 17.51
CA ASP A 122 -1.06 19.34 17.24
C ASP A 122 -0.87 19.71 15.77
N VAL A 123 0.15 20.52 15.48
CA VAL A 123 0.51 20.92 14.10
C VAL A 123 1.25 19.79 13.37
N SER A 124 1.77 18.78 14.07
CA SER A 124 2.47 17.63 13.48
C SER A 124 1.57 16.39 13.46
N THR A 125 0.44 16.46 12.74
CA THR A 125 -0.45 15.30 12.56
C THR A 125 -0.05 14.47 11.34
N VAL A 126 -0.51 13.22 11.31
CA VAL A 126 -0.43 12.37 10.11
C VAL A 126 -1.12 13.02 8.91
N MET A 127 -2.21 13.74 9.15
CA MET A 127 -2.93 14.45 8.07
C MET A 127 -2.08 15.56 7.47
N ASN A 128 -1.31 16.27 8.29
CA ASN A 128 -0.42 17.33 7.82
C ASN A 128 0.76 16.76 7.03
N PHE A 129 1.29 15.59 7.42
CA PHE A 129 2.27 14.88 6.58
C PHE A 129 1.71 14.62 5.18
N PHE A 130 0.48 14.12 5.08
CA PHE A 130 -0.13 13.84 3.77
C PHE A 130 -0.38 15.11 2.94
N LEU A 131 -0.70 16.23 3.58
CA LEU A 131 -0.79 17.53 2.91
C LEU A 131 0.58 18.00 2.37
N GLU A 132 1.66 17.80 3.11
CA GLU A 132 3.03 18.16 2.69
C GLU A 132 3.52 17.35 1.48
N VAL A 133 2.94 16.18 1.22
CA VAL A 133 3.30 15.30 0.09
C VAL A 133 2.24 15.29 -1.01
N ASP A 134 1.40 16.34 -1.06
CA ASP A 134 0.31 16.54 -2.02
C ASP A 134 -0.74 15.42 -2.07
N LYS A 135 -0.92 14.71 -0.96
CA LYS A 135 -1.99 13.73 -0.76
C LYS A 135 -3.07 14.33 0.14
N TYR A 136 -3.99 15.07 -0.46
CA TYR A 136 -5.08 15.74 0.26
C TYR A 136 -6.05 14.76 0.94
N PRO A 137 -6.15 14.76 2.29
CA PRO A 137 -7.10 13.89 3.00
C PRO A 137 -8.56 14.23 2.68
N ILE A 138 -9.36 13.20 2.43
CA ILE A 138 -10.78 13.33 2.12
C ILE A 138 -11.60 13.16 3.38
N ASP A 139 -12.22 14.23 3.85
CA ASP A 139 -13.10 14.19 5.01
C ASP A 139 -14.45 13.54 4.71
N ILE A 140 -14.80 12.57 5.54
CA ILE A 140 -16.07 11.85 5.48
C ILE A 140 -16.71 11.89 6.86
N SER A 141 -17.78 12.68 6.98
CA SER A 141 -18.60 12.72 8.19
C SER A 141 -19.45 11.46 8.30
N VAL A 142 -19.24 10.73 9.38
CA VAL A 142 -19.87 9.45 9.70
C VAL A 142 -21.13 9.62 10.57
N ASN A 143 -21.39 10.84 11.04
CA ASN A 143 -22.48 11.15 11.99
C ASN A 143 -23.87 10.69 11.52
N ASN A 144 -24.16 10.77 10.21
CA ASN A 144 -25.48 10.49 9.64
C ASN A 144 -25.63 9.06 9.08
N ASP A 145 -24.69 8.18 9.41
CA ASP A 145 -24.63 6.82 8.89
C ASP A 145 -25.09 5.79 9.93
N GLU A 146 -26.40 5.75 10.16
CA GLU A 146 -27.02 4.87 11.18
C GLU A 146 -27.08 3.40 10.76
N ARG A 147 -26.76 3.10 9.50
CA ARG A 147 -26.85 1.75 8.94
C ARG A 147 -25.65 0.90 9.39
N PRO A 148 -25.83 -0.41 9.57
CA PRO A 148 -24.69 -1.31 9.78
C PRO A 148 -23.63 -1.12 8.69
N PHE A 149 -22.36 -1.20 9.06
CA PHE A 149 -21.21 -1.10 8.15
C PHE A 149 -21.02 0.25 7.44
N LEU A 150 -21.64 1.34 7.91
CA LEU A 150 -21.46 2.67 7.33
C LEU A 150 -21.74 2.71 5.82
N GLU A 151 -22.86 2.11 5.41
CA GLU A 151 -23.21 1.90 4.00
C GLU A 151 -23.11 3.18 3.15
N LYS A 152 -23.50 4.35 3.69
CA LYS A 152 -23.45 5.63 2.94
C LYS A 152 -22.03 6.11 2.76
N SER A 153 -21.24 6.07 3.83
CA SER A 153 -19.83 6.49 3.86
C SER A 153 -19.02 5.58 2.95
N PHE A 154 -19.22 4.27 3.09
CA PHE A 154 -18.58 3.27 2.25
C PHE A 154 -18.90 3.44 0.77
N ARG A 155 -20.16 3.72 0.42
CA ARG A 155 -20.53 4.01 -0.97
C ARG A 155 -19.91 5.30 -1.50
N LYS A 156 -19.67 6.30 -0.66
CA LYS A 156 -18.93 7.52 -1.03
C LYS A 156 -17.47 7.17 -1.34
N ILE A 157 -16.83 6.37 -0.49
CA ILE A 157 -15.45 5.89 -0.69
C ILE A 157 -15.34 5.09 -1.99
N LEU A 158 -16.23 4.11 -2.21
CA LEU A 158 -16.22 3.30 -3.44
C LEU A 158 -16.36 4.14 -4.71
N LYS A 159 -17.12 5.23 -4.67
CA LYS A 159 -17.22 6.14 -5.82
C LYS A 159 -15.94 6.92 -6.09
N LEU A 160 -15.17 7.23 -5.03
CA LEU A 160 -13.92 7.98 -5.11
C LEU A 160 -12.76 7.08 -5.57
N VAL A 161 -12.63 5.89 -4.97
CA VAL A 161 -11.63 4.88 -5.34
C VAL A 161 -11.91 4.34 -6.76
N GLY A 162 -13.18 4.26 -7.14
CA GLY A 162 -13.58 3.79 -8.47
C GLY A 162 -13.69 2.26 -8.54
N LYS A 163 -13.56 1.73 -9.76
CA LYS A 163 -13.65 0.29 -9.99
C LYS A 163 -12.35 -0.39 -9.53
N PRO A 164 -12.42 -1.64 -9.03
CA PRO A 164 -11.21 -2.41 -8.78
C PRO A 164 -10.36 -2.45 -10.04
N ARG A 165 -9.11 -1.99 -9.94
CA ARG A 165 -8.09 -2.32 -10.92
C ARG A 165 -7.74 -3.79 -10.70
N ASN A 166 -8.47 -4.67 -11.35
CA ASN A 166 -7.90 -5.97 -11.60
C ASN A 166 -6.75 -5.73 -12.58
N PHE A 167 -5.59 -6.33 -12.32
CA PHE A 167 -4.70 -6.75 -13.38
C PHE A 167 -5.49 -7.78 -14.22
N GLU A 168 -6.51 -7.32 -14.95
CA GLU A 168 -6.69 -7.82 -16.29
C GLU A 168 -5.28 -7.67 -16.87
N LYS A 169 -4.67 -8.81 -17.26
CA LYS A 169 -3.47 -8.76 -18.09
C LYS A 169 -3.71 -7.59 -19.01
N ASP A 170 -2.78 -6.65 -19.05
CA ASP A 170 -2.88 -5.60 -20.02
C ASP A 170 -3.05 -6.32 -21.36
N ASP A 171 -4.30 -6.36 -21.85
CA ASP A 171 -4.63 -6.80 -23.19
C ASP A 171 -4.21 -5.67 -24.14
N GLY A 172 -3.32 -4.75 -23.71
CA GLY A 172 -2.28 -4.19 -24.54
C GLY A 172 -1.78 -5.34 -25.40
N ASN A 173 -2.26 -5.32 -26.65
CA ASN A 173 -2.25 -6.45 -27.57
C ASN A 173 -0.87 -7.10 -27.63
N ILE A 174 -0.60 -8.06 -26.72
CA ILE A 174 0.53 -8.95 -26.89
C ILE A 174 0.16 -9.69 -28.16
N SER A 175 0.87 -9.36 -29.25
CA SER A 175 0.56 -9.99 -30.51
C SER A 175 0.69 -11.50 -30.33
N LYS A 176 -0.06 -12.31 -31.10
CA LYS A 176 0.13 -13.77 -31.06
C LYS A 176 1.59 -14.18 -31.27
N GLU A 177 2.39 -13.31 -31.90
CA GLU A 177 3.83 -13.48 -32.07
C GLU A 177 4.60 -13.33 -30.75
N GLU A 178 4.32 -12.32 -29.94
CA GLU A 178 4.98 -12.13 -28.65
C GLU A 178 4.59 -13.22 -27.63
N GLU A 179 3.33 -13.65 -27.62
CA GLU A 179 2.92 -14.82 -26.82
C GLU A 179 3.68 -16.09 -27.27
N ALA A 180 3.87 -16.28 -28.57
CA ALA A 180 4.60 -17.43 -29.10
C ALA A 180 6.10 -17.36 -28.76
N LEU A 181 6.72 -16.18 -28.81
CA LEU A 181 8.11 -15.98 -28.41
C LEU A 181 8.33 -16.31 -26.94
N ILE A 182 7.48 -15.79 -26.05
CA ILE A 182 7.56 -16.06 -24.60
C ILE A 182 7.41 -17.56 -24.32
N LEU A 183 6.52 -18.25 -25.06
CA LEU A 183 6.34 -19.70 -24.93
C LEU A 183 7.58 -20.46 -25.38
N LEU A 184 8.17 -20.08 -26.52
CA LEU A 184 9.35 -20.71 -27.09
C LEU A 184 10.56 -20.58 -26.14
N GLN A 185 10.78 -19.37 -25.60
CA GLN A 185 11.86 -19.08 -24.67
C GLN A 185 11.72 -19.90 -23.37
N LYS A 186 10.48 -20.11 -22.90
CA LYS A 186 10.20 -21.00 -21.77
C LYS A 186 10.48 -22.47 -22.08
N GLU A 187 10.14 -22.94 -23.27
CA GLU A 187 10.44 -24.33 -23.67
C GLU A 187 11.94 -24.58 -23.79
N GLU A 188 12.71 -23.64 -24.36
CA GLU A 188 14.17 -23.74 -24.46
C GLU A 188 14.80 -23.81 -23.07
N LEU A 189 14.41 -22.92 -22.15
CA LEU A 189 14.94 -22.88 -20.79
C LEU A 189 14.60 -24.16 -20.00
N LEU A 190 13.40 -24.73 -20.23
CA LEU A 190 13.03 -26.03 -19.67
C LEU A 190 13.86 -27.18 -20.25
N GLN A 191 14.13 -27.17 -21.55
CA GLN A 191 14.96 -28.18 -22.20
C GLN A 191 16.42 -28.14 -21.72
N GLU A 192 17.00 -26.95 -21.58
CA GLU A 192 18.35 -26.78 -21.03
C GLU A 192 18.42 -27.33 -19.60
N ARG A 193 17.48 -26.93 -18.74
CA ARG A 193 17.42 -27.44 -17.36
C ARG A 193 17.26 -28.95 -17.29
N MET A 194 16.51 -29.54 -18.22
CA MET A 194 16.35 -30.99 -18.31
C MET A 194 17.62 -31.70 -18.79
N LYS A 195 18.40 -31.09 -19.70
CA LYS A 195 19.70 -31.61 -20.14
C LYS A 195 20.72 -31.57 -19.01
N GLU A 196 20.81 -30.45 -18.29
CA GLU A 196 21.69 -30.32 -17.12
C GLU A 196 21.40 -31.41 -16.07
N LEU A 197 20.12 -31.62 -15.74
CA LEU A 197 19.71 -32.68 -14.81
C LEU A 197 20.05 -34.08 -15.33
N TYR A 198 20.03 -34.28 -16.65
CA TYR A 198 20.39 -35.57 -17.25
C TYR A 198 21.90 -35.81 -17.20
N GLU A 199 22.70 -34.80 -17.52
CA GLU A 199 24.16 -34.85 -17.43
C GLU A 199 24.63 -35.03 -15.98
N GLU A 200 24.01 -34.34 -15.03
CA GLU A 200 24.29 -34.51 -13.60
C GLU A 200 23.99 -35.94 -13.14
N LYS A 201 22.86 -36.52 -13.58
CA LYS A 201 22.51 -37.92 -13.29
C LYS A 201 23.49 -38.90 -13.92
N LEU A 202 23.95 -38.63 -15.15
CA LEU A 202 24.92 -39.48 -15.85
C LEU A 202 26.27 -39.45 -15.14
N ASN A 203 26.75 -38.26 -14.77
CA ASN A 203 27.98 -38.06 -14.00
C ASN A 203 27.89 -38.72 -12.62
N ARG A 204 26.74 -38.64 -11.95
CA ARG A 204 26.51 -39.30 -10.65
C ARG A 204 26.52 -40.82 -10.78
N ARG A 205 25.99 -41.37 -11.89
CA ARG A 205 26.00 -42.81 -12.16
C ARG A 205 27.40 -43.31 -12.53
N ALA A 206 28.15 -42.59 -13.33
CA ALA A 206 29.53 -42.92 -13.67
C ALA A 206 30.44 -42.97 -12.43
N LYS A 207 30.27 -42.02 -11.49
CA LYS A 207 30.98 -42.03 -10.19
C LYS A 207 30.59 -43.15 -9.23
N LEU A 208 29.49 -43.87 -9.49
CA LEU A 208 29.06 -45.03 -8.70
C LEU A 208 29.51 -46.36 -9.33
N GLU A 209 29.94 -46.34 -10.60
CA GLU A 209 30.39 -47.51 -11.37
C GLU A 209 31.94 -47.59 -11.46
N GLU A 210 32.66 -46.63 -10.86
CA GLU A 210 34.13 -46.60 -10.67
C GLU A 210 34.52 -46.90 -9.21
#